data_AF-A0A9D8H100-F1
#
_entry.id   AF-A0A9D8H100-F1
#
_cell.length_a   1.000
_cell.length_b   1.000
_cell.length_c   1.000
_cell.angle_alpha   90.00
_cell.angle_beta   90.00
_cell.angle_gamma   90.00
#
_symmetry.space_group_name_H-M   'P 1'
#
loop_
_entity.id
_entity.type
_entity.pdbx_description
1 polymer ?
#
loop_
_entity_poly.entity_id
_entity_poly.type
_entity_poly.pdbx_seq_one_letter_code
_entity_poly.pdbx_strand_id
1 'polypeptide(L)'
;MKSSDRQDLEGGSVESALGLIPTTAFFLMILQLVLSGSWQMLDKIDISNAINRSALLEGKPGQTTVYALGSRRETNQEVVALPGGGEVITYRSTLDIPVITNLIGSRVEMKSEGIAIRE
;
A
#
# COMPACT_ATOMS: atom_id res chain seq x y z
N MET A 1 17.84 24.08 54.08
CA MET A 1 18.07 22.72 53.56
C MET A 1 16.76 22.15 53.05
N LYS A 2 16.36 22.46 51.81
CA LYS A 2 15.22 21.83 51.09
C LYS A 2 15.18 22.28 49.62
N SER A 3 16.13 21.84 48.81
CA SER A 3 16.07 21.99 47.34
C SER A 3 16.47 20.73 46.56
N SER A 4 16.82 19.65 47.26
CA SER A 4 17.37 18.43 46.64
C SER A 4 16.31 17.41 46.18
N ASP A 5 15.05 17.60 46.56
CA ASP A 5 13.99 16.57 46.39
C ASP A 5 13.23 16.66 45.05
N ARG A 6 13.52 17.67 44.23
CA ARG A 6 12.86 17.88 42.93
C ARG A 6 13.66 17.35 41.73
N GLN A 7 14.98 17.25 41.86
CA GLN A 7 15.85 16.83 40.75
C GLN A 7 15.81 15.32 40.48
N ASP A 8 15.62 14.49 41.52
CA ASP A 8 15.50 13.03 41.39
C ASP A 8 14.17 12.59 40.73
N LEU A 9 13.08 13.33 40.95
CA LEU A 9 11.77 13.04 40.35
C LEU A 9 11.73 13.35 38.84
N GLU A 10 12.43 14.41 38.40
CA GLU A 10 12.52 14.77 36.99
C GLU A 10 13.45 13.81 36.23
N GLY A 11 14.58 13.40 36.81
CA GLY A 11 15.53 12.45 36.23
C GLY A 11 14.89 11.10 35.85
N GLY A 12 14.14 10.49 36.79
CA GLY A 12 13.47 9.22 36.52
C GLY A 12 12.35 9.29 35.47
N SER A 13 11.69 10.45 35.34
CA SER A 13 10.66 10.68 34.32
C SER A 13 11.25 10.88 32.93
N VAL A 14 12.35 11.65 32.81
CA VAL A 14 13.02 11.86 31.51
C VAL A 14 13.75 10.60 31.04
N GLU A 15 14.37 9.82 31.93
CA GLU A 15 15.04 8.57 31.55
C GLU A 15 14.04 7.51 31.08
N SER A 16 12.88 7.41 31.74
CA SER A 16 11.78 6.55 31.28
C SER A 16 11.21 7.01 29.93
N ALA A 17 11.04 8.31 29.74
CA ALA A 17 10.58 8.88 28.46
C ALA A 17 11.62 8.67 27.34
N LEU A 18 12.91 8.77 27.64
CA LEU A 18 14.00 8.54 26.69
C LEU A 18 14.12 7.08 26.26
N GLY A 19 13.82 6.12 27.15
CA GLY A 19 13.69 4.70 26.82
C GLY A 19 12.40 4.35 26.06
N LEU A 20 11.35 5.14 26.24
CA LEU A 20 10.06 4.99 25.54
C LEU A 20 10.11 5.47 24.09
N ILE A 21 10.92 6.48 23.76
CA ILE A 21 11.03 7.03 22.40
C ILE A 21 11.48 5.96 21.37
N PRO A 22 12.57 5.19 21.59
CA PRO A 22 13.00 4.16 20.65
C PRO A 22 11.99 3.01 20.53
N THR A 23 11.38 2.60 21.64
CA THR A 23 10.45 1.46 21.67
C THR A 23 9.12 1.79 20.98
N THR A 24 8.61 3.02 21.17
CA THR A 24 7.44 3.50 20.43
C THR A 24 7.74 3.68 18.95
N ALA A 25 8.90 4.22 18.57
CA ALA A 25 9.29 4.31 17.16
C ALA A 25 9.36 2.92 16.51
N PHE A 26 9.96 1.94 17.19
CA PHE A 26 10.02 0.56 16.72
C PHE A 26 8.65 -0.08 16.57
N PHE A 27 7.78 0.09 17.58
CA PHE A 27 6.39 -0.37 17.52
C PHE A 27 5.64 0.23 16.33
N LEU A 28 5.74 1.54 16.11
CA LEU A 28 5.10 2.23 14.99
C LEU A 28 5.64 1.76 13.64
N MET A 29 6.94 1.43 13.53
CA MET A 29 7.50 0.85 12.32
C MET A 29 6.95 -0.54 12.03
N ILE A 30 6.83 -1.40 13.04
CA ILE A 30 6.22 -2.73 12.86
C ILE A 30 4.75 -2.59 12.46
N LEU A 31 4.00 -1.72 13.14
CA LEU A 31 2.60 -1.49 12.81
C LEU A 31 2.44 -0.96 11.38
N GLN A 32 3.31 -0.05 10.94
CA GLN A 32 3.36 0.44 9.56
C GLN A 32 3.66 -0.69 8.57
N LEU A 33 4.55 -1.63 8.92
CA LEU A 33 4.88 -2.78 8.07
C LEU A 33 3.68 -3.72 7.91
N VAL A 34 2.98 -4.04 9.00
CA VAL A 34 1.78 -4.88 8.98
C VAL A 34 0.69 -4.24 8.13
N LEU A 35 0.42 -2.95 8.35
CA LEU A 35 -0.58 -2.20 7.57
C LEU A 35 -0.21 -2.19 6.08
N SER A 36 1.06 -1.92 5.75
CA SER A 36 1.54 -1.97 4.37
C SER A 36 1.25 -3.34 3.74
N GLY A 37 1.66 -4.43 4.39
CA GLY A 37 1.44 -5.80 3.92
C GLY A 37 -0.04 -6.14 3.69
N SER A 38 -0.93 -5.74 4.60
CA SER A 38 -2.38 -5.95 4.45
C SER A 38 -2.93 -5.22 3.21
N TRP A 39 -2.52 -3.97 2.98
CA TRP A 39 -2.92 -3.22 1.79
C TRP A 39 -2.38 -3.84 0.49
N GLN A 40 -1.16 -4.38 0.50
CA GLN A 40 -0.63 -5.08 -0.69
C GLN A 40 -1.45 -6.31 -1.05
N MET A 41 -1.91 -7.05 -0.02
CA MET A 41 -2.69 -8.26 -0.23
C MET A 41 -4.09 -7.95 -0.77
N LEU A 42 -4.74 -6.91 -0.25
CA LEU A 42 -6.03 -6.45 -0.76
C LEU A 42 -5.94 -6.00 -2.21
N ASP A 43 -4.92 -5.21 -2.57
CA ASP A 43 -4.73 -4.74 -3.95
C ASP A 43 -4.52 -5.90 -4.94
N LYS A 44 -3.75 -6.93 -4.54
CA LYS A 44 -3.56 -8.15 -5.34
C LYS A 44 -4.84 -8.95 -5.55
N ILE A 45 -5.67 -9.10 -4.51
CA ILE A 45 -6.96 -9.79 -4.60
C ILE A 45 -7.87 -9.05 -5.57
N ASP A 46 -7.94 -7.73 -5.44
CA ASP A 46 -8.76 -6.90 -6.30
C ASP A 46 -8.31 -6.92 -7.76
N ILE A 47 -6.99 -6.88 -8.03
CA ILE A 47 -6.44 -7.00 -9.38
C ILE A 47 -6.73 -8.38 -9.96
N SER A 48 -6.53 -9.44 -9.17
CA SER A 48 -6.88 -10.80 -9.60
C SER A 48 -8.35 -10.93 -9.95
N ASN A 49 -9.24 -10.35 -9.13
CA ASN A 49 -10.68 -10.34 -9.38
C ASN A 49 -11.05 -9.48 -10.60
N ALA A 50 -10.41 -8.31 -10.79
CA ALA A 50 -10.61 -7.45 -11.95
C ALA A 50 -10.14 -8.13 -13.25
N ILE A 51 -8.95 -8.72 -13.23
CA ILE A 51 -8.41 -9.55 -14.31
C ILE A 51 -9.40 -10.66 -14.64
N ASN A 52 -9.82 -11.45 -13.66
CA ASN A 52 -10.72 -12.58 -13.89
C ASN A 52 -12.08 -12.10 -14.44
N ARG A 53 -12.63 -11.00 -13.93
CA ARG A 53 -13.86 -10.41 -14.47
C ARG A 53 -13.72 -9.94 -15.92
N SER A 54 -12.61 -9.34 -16.31
CA SER A 54 -12.38 -8.93 -17.70
C SER A 54 -12.01 -10.05 -18.65
N ALA A 55 -11.41 -11.12 -18.14
CA ALA A 55 -11.18 -12.33 -18.92
C ALA A 55 -12.53 -13.01 -19.24
N LEU A 56 -13.50 -12.93 -18.32
CA LEU A 56 -14.85 -13.49 -18.47
C LEU A 56 -15.82 -12.56 -19.21
N LEU A 57 -15.68 -11.24 -19.08
CA LEU A 57 -16.49 -10.23 -19.73
C LEU A 57 -15.68 -9.60 -20.86
N GLU A 58 -15.97 -10.01 -22.11
CA GLU A 58 -15.38 -9.52 -23.36
C GLU A 58 -14.89 -8.06 -23.29
N GLY A 59 -13.60 -7.88 -22.99
CA GLY A 59 -12.94 -6.60 -23.11
C GLY A 59 -12.71 -6.31 -24.59
N LYS A 60 -13.20 -5.19 -25.11
CA LYS A 60 -12.98 -4.85 -26.52
C LYS A 60 -11.49 -4.55 -26.74
N PRO A 61 -10.84 -5.12 -27.77
CA PRO A 61 -9.43 -4.85 -28.07
C PRO A 61 -9.22 -3.37 -28.39
N GLY A 62 -8.14 -2.78 -27.87
CA GLY A 62 -7.79 -1.37 -28.04
C GLY A 62 -8.46 -0.40 -27.07
N GLN A 63 -9.19 -0.89 -26.07
CA GLN A 63 -9.82 -0.04 -25.05
C GLN A 63 -8.94 0.06 -23.81
N THR A 64 -8.39 1.26 -23.57
CA THR A 64 -7.77 1.60 -22.29
C THR A 64 -8.84 2.08 -21.34
N THR A 65 -9.10 1.34 -20.27
CA THR A 65 -10.06 1.77 -19.23
C THR A 65 -9.30 2.12 -17.96
N VAL A 66 -9.40 3.39 -17.57
CA VAL A 66 -8.85 3.89 -16.32
C VAL A 66 -9.97 3.94 -15.29
N TYR A 67 -9.90 3.07 -14.29
CA TYR A 67 -10.82 3.06 -13.16
C TYR A 67 -10.14 3.72 -11.97
N ALA A 68 -10.66 4.88 -11.55
CA ALA A 68 -10.30 5.49 -10.28
C ALA A 68 -11.26 4.94 -9.21
N LEU A 69 -10.77 4.03 -8.35
CA LEU A 69 -11.57 3.46 -7.28
C LEU A 69 -11.33 4.26 -5.99
N GLY A 70 -12.02 5.40 -5.90
CA GLY A 70 -11.82 6.40 -4.83
C GLY A 70 -10.58 7.29 -5.07
N SER A 71 -10.27 8.17 -4.12
CA SER A 71 -9.19 9.17 -4.23
C SER A 71 -7.77 8.61 -4.11
N ARG A 72 -7.62 7.29 -4.00
CA ARG A 72 -6.41 6.65 -3.47
C ARG A 72 -5.86 5.53 -4.36
N ARG A 73 -6.61 5.15 -5.39
CA ARG A 73 -6.29 4.03 -6.28
C ARG A 73 -6.62 4.38 -7.72
N GLU A 74 -5.61 4.27 -8.56
CA GLU A 74 -5.72 4.40 -10.01
C GLU A 74 -5.43 3.05 -10.66
N THR A 75 -6.39 2.50 -11.40
CA THR A 75 -6.22 1.26 -12.16
C THR A 75 -6.28 1.56 -13.65
N ASN A 76 -5.34 1.05 -14.42
CA ASN A 76 -5.27 1.14 -15.86
C ASN A 76 -5.33 -0.27 -16.45
N GLN A 77 -6.27 -0.51 -17.35
CA GLN A 77 -6.43 -1.76 -18.08
C GLN A 77 -6.21 -1.52 -19.56
N GLU A 78 -5.38 -2.34 -20.20
CA GLU A 78 -5.07 -2.30 -21.63
C GLU A 78 -5.31 -3.69 -22.26
N VAL A 79 -6.03 -3.72 -23.39
CA VAL A 79 -6.33 -4.97 -24.13
C VAL A 79 -5.67 -4.92 -25.50
N VAL A 80 -4.80 -5.89 -25.80
CA VAL A 80 -4.05 -5.99 -27.06
C VAL A 80 -4.35 -7.33 -27.73
N ALA A 81 -4.75 -7.31 -29.00
CA ALA A 81 -4.97 -8.53 -29.78
C ALA A 81 -3.64 -9.21 -30.15
N LEU A 82 -3.58 -10.54 -30.05
CA LEU A 82 -2.44 -11.37 -30.42
C LEU A 82 -2.56 -11.85 -31.88
N PRO A 83 -1.43 -11.95 -32.61
CA PRO A 83 -1.40 -12.61 -33.91
C PRO A 83 -1.67 -14.11 -33.72
N GLY A 84 -2.91 -14.55 -33.94
CA GLY A 84 -3.36 -15.92 -33.69
C GLY A 84 -4.81 -16.04 -33.21
N GLY A 85 -5.49 -14.94 -32.90
CA GLY A 85 -6.91 -14.92 -32.51
C GLY A 85 -7.17 -14.67 -31.02
N GLY A 86 -6.12 -14.72 -30.18
CA GLY A 86 -6.21 -14.42 -28.75
C GLY A 86 -6.05 -12.93 -28.41
N GLU A 87 -6.20 -12.58 -27.13
CA GLU A 87 -6.05 -11.23 -26.57
C GLU A 87 -5.19 -11.26 -25.29
N VAL A 88 -4.29 -10.29 -25.12
CA VAL A 88 -3.59 -10.01 -23.87
C VAL A 88 -4.29 -8.87 -23.16
N ILE A 89 -4.61 -9.08 -21.89
CA ILE A 89 -5.17 -8.07 -21.00
C ILE A 89 -4.12 -7.72 -19.96
N THR A 90 -3.62 -6.49 -19.99
CA THR A 90 -2.66 -5.95 -19.02
C THR A 90 -3.39 -5.06 -18.01
N TYR A 91 -3.07 -5.25 -16.74
CA TYR A 91 -3.58 -4.49 -15.62
C TYR A 91 -2.45 -3.82 -14.89
N ARG A 92 -2.62 -2.54 -14.57
CA ARG A 92 -1.73 -1.77 -13.70
C ARG A 92 -2.54 -1.05 -12.65
N SER A 93 -2.15 -1.14 -11.39
CA SER A 93 -2.77 -0.41 -10.29
C SER A 93 -1.69 0.38 -9.54
N THR A 94 -2.00 1.62 -9.20
CA THR A 94 -1.22 2.45 -8.30
C THR A 94 -2.09 2.76 -7.09
N LEU A 95 -1.62 2.38 -5.90
CA LEU A 95 -2.33 2.50 -4.64
C LEU A 95 -1.49 3.30 -3.64
N ASP A 96 -2.08 4.31 -3.02
CA ASP A 96 -1.47 5.06 -1.93
C ASP A 96 -1.72 4.35 -0.58
N ILE A 97 -0.64 3.90 0.06
CA ILE A 97 -0.69 3.20 1.34
C ILE A 97 -0.76 4.24 2.47
N PRO A 98 -1.71 4.11 3.42
CA PRO A 98 -1.77 5.00 4.56
C PRO A 98 -0.50 4.91 5.42
N VAL A 99 0.06 6.08 5.71
CA VAL A 99 1.23 6.22 6.57
C VAL A 99 0.78 6.73 7.93
N ILE A 100 1.03 5.95 8.97
CA ILE A 100 0.73 6.30 10.37
C ILE A 100 1.92 6.94 11.08
N THR A 101 3.10 6.91 10.47
CA THR A 101 4.33 7.48 11.04
C THR A 101 5.25 8.08 9.97
N ASN A 102 5.81 9.27 10.24
CA ASN A 102 6.72 9.95 9.33
C ASN A 102 8.17 9.42 9.37
N LEU A 103 8.42 8.29 10.03
CA LEU A 103 9.77 7.71 10.21
C LEU A 103 10.44 7.26 8.91
N ILE A 104 9.68 6.90 7.87
CA ILE A 104 10.19 6.27 6.64
C ILE A 104 10.13 7.25 5.42
N GLY A 105 9.76 8.51 5.65
CA GLY A 105 9.54 9.49 4.59
C GLY A 105 8.09 9.47 4.07
N SER A 106 7.70 10.56 3.42
CA SER A 106 6.32 10.82 3.01
C SER A 106 5.83 9.85 1.93
N ARG A 107 4.56 9.47 2.07
CA ARG A 107 3.67 8.88 1.05
C ARG A 107 4.23 7.66 0.31
N VAL A 108 3.81 6.48 0.74
CA VAL A 108 4.22 5.21 0.13
C VAL A 108 3.22 4.84 -0.97
N GLU A 109 3.67 4.90 -2.22
CA GLU A 109 2.89 4.43 -3.36
C GLU A 109 3.29 3.00 -3.72
N MET A 110 2.30 2.13 -3.87
CA MET A 110 2.47 0.78 -4.34
C MET A 110 1.99 0.67 -5.78
N LYS A 111 2.84 0.11 -6.63
CA LYS A 111 2.50 -0.24 -8.01
C LYS A 111 2.39 -1.74 -8.13
N SER A 112 1.37 -2.20 -8.83
CA SER A 112 1.10 -3.60 -9.07
C SER A 112 0.68 -3.79 -10.53
N GLU A 113 1.22 -4.81 -11.16
CA GLU A 113 0.93 -5.13 -12.55
C GLU A 113 0.54 -6.61 -12.68
N GLY A 114 -0.40 -6.91 -13.58
CA GLY A 114 -0.86 -8.26 -13.87
C GLY A 114 -1.17 -8.42 -15.35
N ILE A 115 -0.99 -9.63 -15.86
CA ILE A 115 -1.23 -9.95 -17.28
C ILE A 115 -2.12 -11.20 -17.34
N ALA A 116 -3.12 -11.18 -18.20
CA ALA A 116 -3.92 -12.33 -18.58
C ALA A 116 -3.92 -12.52 -20.09
N ILE A 117 -4.07 -13.78 -20.52
CA ILE A 117 -4.14 -14.16 -21.92
C ILE A 117 -5.47 -14.90 -22.13
N ARG A 118 -6.22 -14.49 -23.15
CA ARG A 118 -7.44 -15.14 -23.63
C ARG A 118 -7.15 -15.70 -25.03
N GLU A 119 -7.61 -16.92 -25.32
CA GLU A 119 -7.59 -17.51 -26.67
C GLU A 119 -8.96 -17.40 -27.34
#